data_AF-A0A5M9MQT8-F1
#
_entry.id   AF-A0A5M9MQT8-F1
#
_cell.length_a   1.000
_cell.length_b   1.000
_cell.length_c   1.000
_cell.angle_alpha   90.00
_cell.angle_beta   90.00
_cell.angle_gamma   90.00
#
_symmetry.space_group_name_H-M   'P 1'
#
loop_
_entity.id
_entity.type
_entity.pdbx_description
1 polymer ?
#
loop_
_entity_poly.entity_id
_entity_poly.type
_entity_poly.pdbx_seq_one_letter_code
_entity_poly.pdbx_strand_id
1 'polypeptide(L)'
;MPTNSTADPTRCCCNTAPTTTPLGPGVSRQCASRHVNGRNICIGNIIHIGRDALAQVIRPRQPCFKLSYRFQVQEMSWLSQERSRTGWYYRVLQEGFIKPGDEMALEERVNSAWTVSRVQHYLYIEMWNYEALGALATLELLGTETRSIFANRVKKVFENQEARLLGDSSATMDLWAENRLAQKQTETVWICSFRVQAVNPVDSPEDVKPGTHVRIKLGNGLIRAYSVVSGNQNCFELGVALDEEASRGGSVFLHDYLQGVTMSVSKFAAMFSLSTETDNHVLIAGGIGVAALVGSAL
;
A
#
# COMPACT_ATOMS: atom_id res chain seq x y z
N MET A 1 7.61 -20.55 17.65
CA MET A 1 7.10 -20.95 16.32
C MET A 1 6.38 -19.75 15.73
N PRO A 2 6.95 -19.04 14.73
CA PRO A 2 6.28 -17.88 14.16
C PRO A 2 5.29 -18.35 13.09
N THR A 3 4.04 -17.92 13.22
CA THR A 3 2.96 -18.19 12.28
C THR A 3 3.03 -17.22 11.10
N ASN A 4 3.28 -17.76 9.91
CA ASN A 4 3.21 -17.03 8.64
C ASN A 4 1.78 -16.52 8.41
N SER A 5 1.62 -15.19 8.35
CA SER A 5 0.39 -14.53 7.91
C SER A 5 0.36 -14.48 6.38
N THR A 6 -0.28 -15.46 5.75
CA THR A 6 -0.62 -15.43 4.32
C THR A 6 -1.64 -14.32 4.03
N ALA A 7 -1.37 -13.51 3.01
CA ALA A 7 -2.31 -12.50 2.54
C ALA A 7 -3.48 -13.19 1.81
N ASP A 8 -4.65 -13.14 2.43
CA ASP A 8 -5.92 -13.67 1.93
C ASP A 8 -6.45 -12.81 0.76
N PRO A 9 -6.62 -13.37 -0.47
CA PRO A 9 -6.97 -12.64 -1.69
C PRO A 9 -8.41 -12.09 -1.72
N THR A 10 -9.25 -12.37 -0.71
CA THR A 10 -10.67 -11.98 -0.68
C THR A 10 -10.95 -10.59 -0.06
N ARG A 11 -9.92 -9.79 0.21
CA ARG A 11 -10.02 -8.59 1.07
C ARG A 11 -9.87 -7.28 0.32
N CYS A 12 -11.00 -6.61 0.07
CA CYS A 12 -11.07 -5.29 -0.54
C CYS A 12 -10.97 -4.17 0.52
N CYS A 13 -10.13 -3.15 0.29
CA CYS A 13 -9.87 -2.04 1.23
C CYS A 13 -10.53 -0.73 0.75
N CYS A 14 -11.25 -0.04 1.64
CA CYS A 14 -11.91 1.26 1.35
C CYS A 14 -11.58 2.36 2.35
N ASN A 15 -11.63 3.62 1.91
CA ASN A 15 -11.51 4.80 2.78
C ASN A 15 -12.22 6.02 2.13
N THR A 16 -12.53 7.02 2.94
CA THR A 16 -12.99 8.34 2.49
C THR A 16 -11.92 9.12 1.74
N ALA A 17 -12.31 9.79 0.65
CA ALA A 17 -11.55 10.91 0.09
C ALA A 17 -11.72 12.16 0.99
N PRO A 18 -10.66 12.89 1.38
CA PRO A 18 -10.80 14.16 2.11
C PRO A 18 -11.42 15.26 1.22
N THR A 19 -12.24 16.13 1.81
CA THR A 19 -12.84 17.29 1.15
C THR A 19 -11.95 18.55 1.08
N THR A 20 -10.83 18.63 1.79
CA THR A 20 -10.03 19.88 1.87
C THR A 20 -8.52 19.75 1.66
N THR A 21 -8.00 18.58 1.30
CA THR A 21 -6.64 18.43 0.73
C THR A 21 -6.56 17.07 0.03
N PRO A 22 -6.14 16.96 -1.23
CA PRO A 22 -6.09 15.68 -1.91
C PRO A 22 -4.93 14.85 -1.34
N LEU A 23 -5.22 14.03 -0.32
CA LEU A 23 -4.51 12.77 -0.14
C LEU A 23 -4.88 11.91 -1.36
N GLY A 24 -4.12 12.05 -2.44
CA GLY A 24 -4.35 11.36 -3.70
C GLY A 24 -4.43 9.84 -3.56
N PRO A 25 -4.77 9.12 -4.65
CA PRO A 25 -4.86 7.67 -4.67
C PRO A 25 -3.48 7.06 -4.39
N GLY A 26 -3.19 6.77 -3.12
CA GLY A 26 -1.84 6.40 -2.67
C GLY A 26 -1.79 5.51 -1.44
N VAL A 27 -2.95 5.19 -0.85
CA VAL A 27 -3.10 4.00 0.01
C VAL A 27 -3.56 2.89 -0.92
N SER A 28 -3.10 1.65 -0.75
CA SER A 28 -3.71 0.49 -1.45
C SER A 28 -5.20 0.42 -1.10
N ARG A 29 -6.02 1.09 -1.92
CA ARG A 29 -7.45 1.28 -1.78
C ARG A 29 -8.05 0.80 -3.07
N GLN A 30 -8.99 -0.12 -2.95
CA GLN A 30 -9.67 -0.71 -4.09
C GLN A 30 -11.00 0.01 -4.36
N CYS A 31 -11.68 0.55 -3.33
CA CYS A 31 -12.79 1.50 -3.52
C CYS A 31 -12.66 2.75 -2.63
N ALA A 32 -13.26 3.86 -3.08
CA ALA A 32 -13.34 5.13 -2.36
C ALA A 32 -14.74 5.72 -2.50
N SER A 33 -15.26 6.30 -1.43
CA SER A 33 -16.59 6.93 -1.41
C SER A 33 -16.52 8.34 -0.82
N ARG A 34 -17.48 9.20 -1.19
CA ARG A 34 -17.52 10.61 -0.77
C ARG A 34 -18.21 10.81 0.58
N HIS A 35 -19.23 10.02 0.90
CA HIS A 35 -20.11 10.26 2.06
C HIS A 35 -19.93 9.25 3.21
N VAL A 36 -19.31 8.09 2.95
CA VAL A 36 -19.14 7.03 3.96
C VAL A 36 -17.75 7.08 4.54
N ASN A 37 -17.63 7.22 5.86
CA ASN A 37 -16.38 7.32 6.60
C ASN A 37 -16.38 6.41 7.85
N GLY A 38 -15.24 6.30 8.52
CA GLY A 38 -15.09 5.44 9.70
C GLY A 38 -16.08 5.74 10.84
N ARG A 39 -16.65 6.94 10.92
CA ARG A 39 -17.59 7.34 11.97
C ARG A 39 -19.03 6.93 11.69
N ASN A 40 -19.39 6.63 10.44
CA ASN A 40 -20.77 6.26 10.07
C ASN A 40 -20.93 4.82 9.53
N ILE A 41 -19.83 4.18 9.12
CA ILE A 41 -19.80 2.76 8.76
C ILE A 41 -19.56 1.88 9.99
N CYS A 42 -20.33 0.80 10.14
CA CYS A 42 -20.20 -0.12 11.27
C CYS A 42 -19.72 -1.51 10.87
N ILE A 43 -19.14 -2.23 11.83
CA ILE A 43 -18.76 -3.63 11.67
C ILE A 43 -20.02 -4.46 11.35
N GLY A 44 -19.92 -5.31 10.35
CA GLY A 44 -21.01 -6.14 9.87
C GLY A 44 -21.97 -5.46 8.90
N ASN A 45 -21.83 -4.17 8.59
CA ASN A 45 -22.65 -3.52 7.57
C ASN A 45 -22.48 -4.23 6.22
N ILE A 46 -23.59 -4.53 5.56
CA ILE A 46 -23.64 -5.10 4.21
C ILE A 46 -23.88 -3.97 3.23
N ILE A 47 -23.00 -3.88 2.24
CA ILE A 47 -22.99 -2.84 1.22
C ILE A 47 -23.17 -3.50 -0.13
N HIS A 48 -24.20 -3.07 -0.84
CA HIS A 48 -24.40 -3.38 -2.24
C HIS A 48 -23.57 -2.41 -3.09
N ILE A 49 -22.75 -2.94 -4.00
CA ILE A 49 -21.85 -2.17 -4.84
C ILE A 49 -22.14 -2.49 -6.30
N GLY A 50 -22.47 -1.45 -7.08
CA GLY A 50 -22.84 -1.63 -8.47
C GLY A 50 -24.12 -2.44 -8.61
N ARG A 51 -24.15 -3.38 -9.56
CA ARG A 51 -25.35 -4.16 -9.87
C ARG A 51 -25.48 -5.44 -9.05
N ASP A 52 -24.36 -6.13 -8.80
CA ASP A 52 -24.40 -7.53 -8.37
C ASP A 52 -23.48 -7.85 -7.17
N ALA A 53 -22.60 -6.93 -6.74
CA ALA A 53 -21.61 -7.25 -5.71
C ALA A 53 -22.10 -6.89 -4.30
N LEU A 54 -21.98 -7.85 -3.37
CA LEU A 54 -22.28 -7.65 -1.95
C LEU A 54 -21.01 -7.78 -1.11
N ALA A 55 -20.75 -6.77 -0.29
CA ALA A 55 -19.56 -6.70 0.54
C ALA A 55 -19.94 -6.38 1.99
N GLN A 56 -19.37 -7.10 2.95
CA GLN A 56 -19.63 -6.88 4.37
C GLN A 56 -18.40 -6.37 5.10
N VAL A 57 -18.56 -5.29 5.88
CA VAL A 57 -17.48 -4.66 6.65
C VAL A 57 -17.03 -5.58 7.78
N ILE A 58 -15.74 -5.95 7.81
CA ILE A 58 -15.24 -6.93 8.79
C ILE A 58 -14.28 -6.35 9.83
N ARG A 59 -13.46 -5.35 9.49
CA ARG A 59 -12.44 -4.82 10.42
C ARG A 59 -11.88 -3.47 9.98
N PRO A 60 -11.41 -2.64 10.92
CA PRO A 60 -10.58 -1.48 10.59
C PRO A 60 -9.28 -1.91 9.91
N ARG A 61 -8.78 -1.08 9.01
CA ARG A 61 -7.43 -1.23 8.48
C ARG A 61 -6.42 -0.78 9.52
N GLN A 62 -5.37 -1.57 9.74
CA GLN A 62 -4.24 -1.17 10.58
C GLN A 62 -3.18 -0.45 9.71
N PRO A 63 -2.80 0.79 10.03
CA PRO A 63 -1.66 1.45 9.37
C PRO A 63 -0.36 0.71 9.64
N CYS A 64 0.58 0.78 8.72
CA CYS A 64 1.91 0.22 8.91
C CYS A 64 2.98 1.16 8.33
N PHE A 65 4.25 0.93 8.64
CA PHE A 65 5.38 1.76 8.21
C PHE A 65 5.48 1.92 6.69
N LYS A 66 4.97 0.95 5.91
CA LYS A 66 4.87 1.05 4.45
C LYS A 66 4.03 2.26 4.01
N LEU A 67 3.09 2.71 4.85
CA LEU A 67 2.33 3.94 4.63
C LEU A 67 3.23 5.17 4.73
N SER A 68 4.03 5.27 5.79
CA SER A 68 5.03 6.34 5.96
C SER A 68 6.02 6.34 4.81
N TYR A 69 6.51 5.17 4.40
CA TYR A 69 7.37 5.03 3.23
C TYR A 69 6.72 5.54 1.95
N ARG A 70 5.45 5.21 1.71
CA ARG A 70 4.72 5.57 0.49
C ARG A 70 4.36 7.05 0.38
N PHE A 71 4.15 7.73 1.51
CA PHE A 71 3.82 9.16 1.58
C PHE A 71 5.02 10.04 1.89
N GLN A 72 6.15 9.46 2.30
CA GLN A 72 7.37 10.19 2.69
C GLN A 72 7.14 11.17 3.84
N VAL A 73 6.25 10.77 4.73
CA VAL A 73 6.00 11.45 6.00
C VAL A 73 6.24 10.39 7.06
N GLN A 74 7.28 10.55 7.86
CA GLN A 74 7.76 9.54 8.81
C GLN A 74 6.63 9.10 9.76
N GLU A 75 5.83 10.06 10.20
CA GLU A 75 4.74 9.90 11.14
C GLU A 75 3.41 9.50 10.47
N MET A 76 3.36 9.27 9.15
CA MET A 76 2.08 9.05 8.45
C MET A 76 1.30 7.85 8.98
N SER A 77 1.99 6.74 9.27
CA SER A 77 1.39 5.55 9.89
C SER A 77 0.74 5.88 11.23
N TRP A 78 1.46 6.63 12.08
CA TRP A 78 1.03 7.05 13.39
C TRP A 78 -0.13 8.07 13.31
N LEU A 79 0.00 9.12 12.50
CA LEU A 79 -1.03 10.15 12.28
C LEU A 79 -2.33 9.55 11.73
N SER A 80 -2.23 8.56 10.83
CA SER A 80 -3.39 7.85 10.29
C SER A 80 -4.10 7.05 11.38
N GLN A 81 -3.34 6.41 12.26
CA GLN A 81 -3.85 5.64 13.40
C GLN A 81 -4.53 6.55 14.42
N GLU A 82 -3.82 7.56 14.90
CA GLU A 82 -4.29 8.50 15.93
C GLU A 82 -5.58 9.20 15.49
N ARG A 83 -5.67 9.59 14.21
CA ARG A 83 -6.84 10.29 13.67
C ARG A 83 -7.97 9.36 13.22
N SER A 84 -7.84 8.05 13.38
CA SER A 84 -8.80 7.04 12.88
C SER A 84 -9.13 7.19 11.38
N ARG A 85 -8.13 7.53 10.54
CA ARG A 85 -8.28 7.76 9.09
C ARG A 85 -7.72 6.61 8.25
N THR A 86 -7.88 5.38 8.72
CA THR A 86 -7.16 4.23 8.18
C THR A 86 -7.94 3.50 7.09
N GLY A 87 -9.28 3.59 7.11
CA GLY A 87 -10.17 2.79 6.27
C GLY A 87 -10.54 1.45 6.90
N TRP A 88 -11.14 0.57 6.12
CA TRP A 88 -11.60 -0.75 6.57
C TRP A 88 -11.54 -1.78 5.45
N TYR A 89 -11.71 -3.05 5.83
CA TYR A 89 -11.81 -4.18 4.91
C TYR A 89 -13.23 -4.72 4.82
N TYR A 90 -13.55 -5.27 3.65
CA TYR A 90 -14.71 -6.10 3.43
C TYR A 90 -14.34 -7.58 3.33
N ARG A 91 -15.30 -8.44 3.68
CA ARG A 91 -15.43 -9.77 3.07
C ARG A 91 -16.45 -9.69 1.94
N VAL A 92 -16.22 -10.43 0.87
CA VAL A 92 -17.20 -10.55 -0.23
C VAL A 92 -18.25 -11.58 0.18
N LEU A 93 -19.52 -11.18 0.16
CA LEU A 93 -20.66 -12.08 0.36
C LEU A 93 -21.17 -12.61 -0.97
N GLN A 94 -21.17 -11.76 -2.00
CA GLN A 94 -21.52 -12.10 -3.37
C GLN A 94 -20.54 -11.43 -4.32
N GLU A 95 -19.91 -12.25 -5.16
CA GLU A 95 -19.04 -11.77 -6.23
C GLU A 95 -19.85 -11.07 -7.33
N GLY A 96 -19.26 -10.06 -7.94
CA GLY A 96 -19.89 -9.30 -9.01
C GLY A 96 -18.91 -8.34 -9.66
N PHE A 97 -19.33 -7.74 -10.77
CA PHE A 97 -18.53 -6.73 -11.46
C PHE A 97 -18.84 -5.35 -10.90
N ILE A 98 -17.78 -4.60 -10.61
CA ILE A 98 -17.86 -3.21 -10.18
C ILE A 98 -17.01 -2.35 -11.10
N LYS A 99 -17.44 -1.10 -11.33
CA LYS A 99 -16.70 -0.10 -12.10
C LYS A 99 -16.69 1.26 -11.39
N PRO A 100 -15.74 2.16 -11.72
CA PRO A 100 -15.78 3.52 -11.23
C PRO A 100 -17.12 4.21 -11.55
N GLY A 101 -17.70 4.88 -10.56
CA GLY A 101 -18.99 5.54 -10.67
C GLY A 101 -20.19 4.70 -10.22
N ASP A 102 -20.00 3.41 -9.97
CA ASP A 102 -21.05 2.57 -9.39
C ASP A 102 -21.47 3.05 -8.00
N GLU A 103 -22.77 2.97 -7.73
CA GLU A 103 -23.35 3.33 -6.43
C GLU A 103 -22.95 2.30 -5.36
N MET A 104 -22.73 2.81 -4.15
CA MET A 104 -22.54 2.00 -2.95
C MET A 104 -23.69 2.27 -1.98
N ALA A 105 -24.62 1.33 -1.86
CA ALA A 105 -25.79 1.45 -1.02
C ALA A 105 -25.65 0.58 0.24
N LEU A 106 -26.02 1.13 1.40
CA LEU A 106 -26.13 0.35 2.62
C LEU A 106 -27.39 -0.52 2.51
N GLU A 107 -27.19 -1.83 2.45
CA GLU A 107 -28.28 -2.80 2.40
C GLU A 107 -28.73 -3.16 3.81
N GLU A 108 -27.77 -3.50 4.69
CA GLU A 108 -28.08 -3.90 6.06
C GLU A 108 -27.13 -3.28 7.08
N ARG A 109 -27.70 -2.75 8.17
CA ARG A 109 -26.96 -2.25 9.34
C ARG A 109 -27.06 -3.25 10.49
N VAL A 110 -25.99 -4.02 10.70
CA VAL A 110 -25.93 -5.03 11.76
C VAL A 110 -25.50 -4.45 13.12
N ASN A 111 -24.21 -4.18 13.34
CA ASN A 111 -23.73 -3.72 14.65
C ASN A 111 -23.72 -2.18 14.75
N SER A 112 -24.90 -1.57 14.81
CA SER A 112 -25.06 -0.09 14.80
C SER A 112 -24.22 0.65 15.85
N ALA A 113 -24.00 0.05 17.02
CA ALA A 113 -23.19 0.60 18.09
C ALA A 113 -21.68 0.64 17.78
N TRP A 114 -21.19 -0.19 16.86
CA TRP A 114 -19.76 -0.42 16.60
C TRP A 114 -19.33 0.15 15.25
N THR A 115 -19.21 1.48 15.19
CA THR A 115 -18.58 2.16 14.05
C THR A 115 -17.11 1.78 13.93
N VAL A 116 -16.55 1.79 12.72
CA VAL A 116 -15.12 1.50 12.50
C VAL A 116 -14.25 2.40 13.38
N SER A 117 -14.54 3.70 13.45
CA SER A 117 -13.83 4.67 14.29
C SER A 117 -13.95 4.36 15.77
N ARG A 118 -15.10 3.84 16.25
CA ARG A 118 -15.25 3.43 17.65
C ARG A 118 -14.43 2.19 17.97
N VAL A 119 -14.36 1.22 17.06
CA VAL A 119 -13.46 0.06 17.23
C VAL A 119 -12.00 0.53 17.27
N GLN A 120 -11.61 1.48 16.42
CA GLN A 120 -10.26 2.05 16.41
C GLN A 120 -9.91 2.83 17.70
N HIS A 121 -10.88 3.52 18.28
CA HIS A 121 -10.72 4.19 19.57
C HIS A 121 -10.25 3.21 20.65
N TYR A 122 -10.87 2.04 20.76
CA TYR A 122 -10.45 1.01 21.71
C TYR A 122 -9.20 0.22 21.29
N LEU A 123 -8.85 0.23 19.99
CA LEU A 123 -7.58 -0.33 19.54
C LEU A 123 -6.39 0.54 19.93
N TYR A 124 -6.52 1.87 19.92
CA TYR A 124 -5.36 2.77 19.90
C TYR A 124 -5.37 3.89 20.94
N ILE A 125 -6.52 4.21 21.55
CA ILE A 125 -6.67 5.34 22.48
C ILE A 125 -7.05 4.80 23.87
N GLU A 126 -8.24 4.23 24.02
CA GLU A 126 -8.72 3.66 25.29
C GLU A 126 -8.45 2.16 25.37
N MET A 127 -7.17 1.79 25.39
CA MET A 127 -6.75 0.39 25.32
C MET A 127 -7.09 -0.44 26.57
N TRP A 128 -7.50 0.19 27.68
CA TRP A 128 -7.78 -0.45 28.97
C TRP A 128 -9.26 -0.50 29.35
N ASN A 129 -10.17 -0.17 28.43
CA ASN A 129 -11.62 -0.21 28.69
C ASN A 129 -12.14 -1.66 28.67
N TYR A 130 -12.01 -2.39 29.78
CA TYR A 130 -12.32 -3.83 29.84
C TYR A 130 -13.75 -4.21 29.45
N GLU A 131 -14.72 -3.31 29.67
CA GLU A 131 -16.09 -3.51 29.19
C GLU A 131 -16.15 -3.53 27.66
N ALA A 132 -15.60 -2.49 27.02
CA ALA A 132 -15.54 -2.42 25.57
C ALA A 132 -14.67 -3.54 24.96
N LEU A 133 -13.53 -3.86 25.59
CA LEU A 133 -12.68 -4.98 25.19
C LEU A 133 -13.43 -6.31 25.22
N GLY A 134 -14.21 -6.56 26.29
CA GLY A 134 -15.03 -7.76 26.43
C GLY A 134 -16.09 -7.87 25.33
N ALA A 135 -16.82 -6.78 25.07
CA ALA A 135 -17.82 -6.74 24.00
C ALA A 135 -17.20 -6.93 22.60
N LEU A 136 -16.03 -6.34 22.34
CA LEU A 136 -15.35 -6.45 21.04
C LEU A 136 -14.67 -7.82 20.85
N ALA A 137 -14.23 -8.46 21.93
CA ALA A 137 -13.64 -9.80 21.92
C ALA A 137 -14.66 -10.89 21.56
N THR A 138 -15.96 -10.64 21.74
CA THR A 138 -17.05 -11.56 21.39
C THR A 138 -17.85 -11.12 20.16
N LEU A 139 -17.49 -10.00 19.54
CA LEU A 139 -18.19 -9.49 18.35
C LEU A 139 -17.93 -10.39 17.14
N GLU A 140 -18.93 -11.20 16.77
CA GLU A 140 -18.81 -12.29 15.79
C GLU A 140 -18.35 -11.82 14.39
N LEU A 141 -18.91 -10.70 13.91
CA LEU A 141 -18.60 -10.13 12.60
C LEU A 141 -17.30 -9.33 12.55
N LEU A 142 -16.64 -9.13 13.70
CA LEU A 142 -15.32 -8.51 13.73
C LEU A 142 -14.25 -9.54 13.33
N GLY A 143 -13.40 -9.18 12.38
CA GLY A 143 -12.32 -10.05 11.89
C GLY A 143 -11.47 -10.63 13.02
N THR A 144 -11.15 -11.92 12.91
CA THR A 144 -10.45 -12.73 13.93
C THR A 144 -9.17 -12.08 14.45
N GLU A 145 -8.36 -11.51 13.57
CA GLU A 145 -7.12 -10.81 13.92
C GLU A 145 -7.37 -9.67 14.93
N THR A 146 -8.38 -8.83 14.67
CA THR A 146 -8.72 -7.71 15.56
C THR A 146 -9.39 -8.18 16.83
N ARG A 147 -10.28 -9.18 16.73
CA ARG A 147 -10.94 -9.79 17.88
C ARG A 147 -9.94 -10.43 18.85
N SER A 148 -8.91 -11.10 18.34
CA SER A 148 -7.84 -11.69 19.15
C SER A 148 -7.02 -10.67 19.92
N ILE A 149 -6.78 -9.47 19.36
CA ILE A 149 -6.13 -8.36 20.09
C ILE A 149 -6.96 -8.01 21.32
N PHE A 150 -8.27 -7.80 21.15
CA PHE A 150 -9.15 -7.49 22.28
C PHE A 150 -9.23 -8.63 23.30
N ALA A 151 -9.34 -9.88 22.85
CA ALA A 151 -9.35 -11.05 23.73
C ALA A 151 -8.06 -11.19 24.56
N ASN A 152 -6.90 -10.85 23.99
CA ASN A 152 -5.63 -10.84 24.71
C ASN A 152 -5.56 -9.70 25.73
N ARG A 153 -6.05 -8.50 25.38
CA ARG A 153 -6.07 -7.35 26.29
C ARG A 153 -7.04 -7.54 27.46
N VAL A 154 -8.15 -8.27 27.28
CA VAL A 154 -9.01 -8.71 28.41
C VAL A 154 -8.20 -9.52 29.43
N LYS A 155 -7.25 -10.33 28.96
CA LYS A 155 -6.30 -11.09 29.79
C LYS A 155 -5.08 -10.27 30.24
N LYS A 156 -5.10 -8.95 30.02
CA LYS A 156 -4.00 -8.00 30.30
C LYS A 156 -2.72 -8.26 29.51
N VAL A 157 -2.82 -8.93 28.36
CA VAL A 157 -1.70 -9.13 27.43
C VAL A 157 -1.80 -8.08 26.33
N PHE A 158 -0.86 -7.14 26.31
CA PHE A 158 -0.81 -6.03 25.35
C PHE A 158 0.29 -6.25 24.32
N GLU A 159 -0.01 -5.95 23.06
CA GLU A 159 0.92 -6.05 21.96
C GLU A 159 1.74 -4.76 21.78
N ASN A 160 2.97 -4.88 21.29
CA ASN A 160 3.77 -3.73 20.86
C ASN A 160 3.40 -3.35 19.41
N GLN A 161 3.05 -2.08 19.18
CA GLN A 161 2.65 -1.56 17.88
C GLN A 161 3.77 -0.83 17.11
N GLU A 162 4.91 -0.54 17.75
CA GLU A 162 6.02 0.24 17.19
C GLU A 162 6.59 -0.41 15.95
N ALA A 163 6.88 -1.72 15.98
CA ALA A 163 7.41 -2.43 14.82
C ALA A 163 6.48 -2.32 13.59
N ARG A 164 5.15 -2.36 13.81
CA ARG A 164 4.16 -2.16 12.74
C ARG A 164 4.19 -0.73 12.21
N LEU A 165 4.27 0.27 13.10
CA LEU A 165 4.12 1.69 12.77
C LEU A 165 5.40 2.32 12.21
N LEU A 166 6.54 2.07 12.84
CA LEU A 166 7.83 2.66 12.53
C LEU A 166 8.64 1.80 11.56
N GLY A 167 8.41 0.48 11.58
CA GLY A 167 9.28 -0.47 10.90
C GLY A 167 10.59 -0.65 11.65
N ASP A 168 11.48 -1.46 11.10
CA ASP A 168 12.82 -1.62 11.67
C ASP A 168 13.65 -0.39 11.28
N SER A 169 14.14 0.36 12.27
CA SER A 169 14.93 1.60 12.10
C SER A 169 16.21 1.42 11.26
N SER A 170 16.54 0.16 10.94
CA SER A 170 17.62 -0.26 10.03
C SER A 170 17.31 0.01 8.54
N ALA A 171 16.05 0.25 8.17
CA ALA A 171 15.63 0.58 6.81
C ALA A 171 15.87 2.07 6.45
N THR A 172 17.15 2.47 6.58
CA THR A 172 17.81 3.66 6.02
C THR A 172 16.95 4.61 5.17
N MET A 173 16.56 5.76 5.74
CA MET A 173 15.78 6.77 5.01
C MET A 173 16.60 7.81 4.21
N ASP A 174 17.92 7.95 4.40
CA ASP A 174 18.63 9.14 3.84
C ASP A 174 19.84 8.89 2.92
N LEU A 175 20.13 7.65 2.53
CA LEU A 175 21.21 7.40 1.56
C LEU A 175 20.66 7.51 0.13
N TRP A 176 20.92 8.67 -0.47
CA TRP A 176 20.64 8.98 -1.88
C TRP A 176 21.94 8.89 -2.68
N ALA A 177 21.94 8.08 -3.73
CA ALA A 177 23.05 7.98 -4.67
C ALA A 177 22.79 8.88 -5.89
N GLU A 178 23.80 9.60 -6.34
CA GLU A 178 23.73 10.32 -7.61
C GLU A 178 23.87 9.34 -8.78
N ASN A 179 22.91 9.44 -9.70
CA ASN A 179 22.86 8.68 -10.93
C ASN A 179 22.61 9.63 -12.09
N ARG A 180 22.90 9.21 -13.30
CA ARG A 180 22.60 9.94 -14.54
C ARG A 180 21.70 9.11 -15.44
N LEU A 181 20.81 9.78 -16.18
CA LEU A 181 20.07 9.14 -17.25
C LEU A 181 21.00 8.92 -18.45
N ALA A 182 21.50 7.70 -18.62
CA ALA A 182 22.44 7.35 -19.69
C ALA A 182 21.74 7.21 -21.04
N GLN A 183 20.52 6.65 -21.06
CA GLN A 183 19.78 6.43 -22.30
C GLN A 183 18.28 6.51 -22.04
N LYS A 184 17.56 7.05 -23.02
CA LYS A 184 16.10 7.00 -23.12
C LYS A 184 15.73 6.36 -24.45
N GLN A 185 14.84 5.38 -24.43
CA GLN A 185 14.33 4.71 -25.62
C GLN A 185 12.80 4.64 -25.55
N THR A 186 12.13 4.97 -26.66
CA THR A 186 10.68 4.84 -26.78
C THR A 186 10.36 3.41 -27.21
N GLU A 187 9.69 2.65 -26.35
CA GLU A 187 9.29 1.26 -26.63
C GLU A 187 7.94 1.21 -27.34
N THR A 188 7.02 2.07 -26.92
CA THR A 188 5.70 2.24 -27.54
C THR A 188 5.28 3.70 -27.47
N VAL A 189 4.16 4.07 -28.11
CA VAL A 189 3.59 5.41 -28.03
C VAL A 189 3.28 5.88 -26.59
N TRP A 190 3.16 4.96 -25.63
CA TRP A 190 2.88 5.26 -24.22
C TRP A 190 4.00 4.84 -23.27
N ILE A 191 5.08 4.19 -23.71
CA ILE A 191 6.09 3.61 -22.80
C ILE A 191 7.49 3.98 -23.28
N CYS A 192 8.29 4.51 -22.35
CA CYS A 192 9.72 4.68 -22.54
C CYS A 192 10.49 3.81 -21.55
N SER A 193 11.61 3.26 -22.00
CA SER A 193 12.65 2.65 -21.17
C SER A 193 13.75 3.67 -20.90
N PHE A 194 14.29 3.62 -19.67
CA PHE A 194 15.30 4.55 -19.18
C PHE A 194 16.45 3.75 -18.57
N ARG A 195 17.64 3.87 -19.16
CA ARG A 195 18.87 3.32 -18.60
C ARG A 195 19.50 4.35 -17.67
N VAL A 196 19.60 4.00 -16.40
CA VAL A 196 20.13 4.85 -15.34
C VAL A 196 21.48 4.29 -14.90
N GLN A 197 22.48 5.15 -14.80
CA GLN A 197 23.85 4.77 -14.44
C GLN A 197 24.32 5.52 -13.20
N ALA A 198 24.94 4.83 -12.26
CA ALA A 198 25.55 5.43 -11.08
C ALA A 198 26.67 6.40 -11.48
N VAL A 199 26.70 7.58 -10.87
CA VAL A 199 27.81 8.54 -11.04
C VAL A 199 29.06 8.02 -10.34
N ASN A 200 28.87 7.46 -9.14
CA ASN A 200 29.92 6.80 -8.37
C ASN A 200 29.59 5.30 -8.29
N PRO A 201 30.15 4.47 -9.19
CA PRO A 201 29.89 3.03 -9.17
C PRO A 201 30.49 2.36 -7.93
N VAL A 202 29.84 1.30 -7.47
CA VAL A 202 30.37 0.43 -6.41
C VAL A 202 31.17 -0.72 -7.03
N ASP A 203 32.21 -1.18 -6.33
CA ASP A 203 33.12 -2.22 -6.83
C ASP A 203 32.46 -3.59 -6.99
N SER A 204 31.41 -3.87 -6.21
CA SER A 204 30.68 -5.14 -6.23
C SER A 204 29.17 -4.87 -6.26
N PRO A 205 28.61 -4.51 -7.44
CA PRO A 205 27.20 -4.18 -7.54
C PRO A 205 26.34 -5.44 -7.41
N GLU A 206 25.31 -5.37 -6.56
CA GLU A 206 24.31 -6.43 -6.51
C GLU A 206 23.37 -6.35 -7.72
N ASP A 207 23.04 -7.51 -8.28
CA ASP A 207 22.06 -7.63 -9.35
C ASP A 207 20.64 -7.34 -8.87
N VAL A 208 19.84 -6.78 -9.76
CA VAL A 208 18.43 -6.50 -9.53
C VAL A 208 17.67 -7.80 -9.30
N LYS A 209 17.08 -7.93 -8.12
CA LYS A 209 16.16 -9.02 -7.81
C LYS A 209 14.74 -8.68 -8.28
N PRO A 210 13.87 -9.68 -8.49
CA PRO A 210 12.50 -9.39 -8.83
C PRO A 210 11.76 -8.60 -7.74
N GLY A 211 10.80 -7.78 -8.16
CA GLY A 211 10.09 -6.87 -7.24
C GLY A 211 10.93 -5.70 -6.72
N THR A 212 12.15 -5.53 -7.24
CA THR A 212 13.00 -4.38 -6.93
C THR A 212 12.38 -3.09 -7.43
N HIS A 213 12.41 -2.07 -6.57
CA HIS A 213 12.05 -0.71 -6.91
C HIS A 213 13.05 0.27 -6.30
N VAL A 214 13.16 1.42 -6.93
CA VAL A 214 13.95 2.56 -6.47
C VAL A 214 13.08 3.80 -6.39
N ARG A 215 13.45 4.75 -5.52
CA ARG A 215 12.85 6.08 -5.49
C ARG A 215 13.75 7.06 -6.22
N ILE A 216 13.18 7.93 -7.03
CA ILE A 216 13.90 8.98 -7.76
C ILE A 216 13.40 10.34 -7.29
N LYS A 217 14.32 11.23 -6.89
CA LYS A 217 14.05 12.67 -6.76
C LYS A 217 14.04 13.29 -8.14
N LEU A 218 12.87 13.74 -8.55
CA LEU A 218 12.63 14.48 -9.78
C LEU A 218 12.94 15.96 -9.51
N GLY A 219 13.55 16.65 -10.49
CA GLY A 219 13.98 18.05 -10.37
C GLY A 219 12.88 19.07 -10.04
N ASN A 220 11.61 18.68 -10.07
CA ASN A 220 10.47 19.49 -9.62
C ASN A 220 10.10 19.27 -8.13
N GLY A 221 10.98 18.66 -7.35
CA GLY A 221 10.76 18.35 -5.93
C GLY A 221 9.87 17.13 -5.67
N LEU A 222 9.37 16.47 -6.72
CA LEU A 222 8.64 15.22 -6.57
C LEU A 222 9.60 14.06 -6.31
N ILE A 223 9.19 13.13 -5.47
CA ILE A 223 9.85 11.84 -5.35
C ILE A 223 8.86 10.75 -5.76
N ARG A 224 9.30 9.82 -6.61
CA ARG A 224 8.47 8.74 -7.14
C ARG A 224 9.20 7.41 -7.08
N ALA A 225 8.45 6.35 -6.82
CA ALA A 225 8.96 4.98 -6.84
C ALA A 225 8.75 4.37 -8.22
N TYR A 226 9.77 3.73 -8.76
CA TYR A 226 9.75 3.04 -10.05
C TYR A 226 10.27 1.62 -9.89
N SER A 227 9.65 0.68 -10.58
CA SER A 227 10.11 -0.71 -10.66
C SER A 227 11.37 -0.78 -11.52
N VAL A 228 12.36 -1.53 -11.04
CA VAL A 228 13.58 -1.80 -11.81
C VAL A 228 13.35 -3.07 -12.62
N VAL A 229 13.53 -2.96 -13.94
CA VAL A 229 13.27 -4.02 -14.90
C VAL A 229 14.43 -5.01 -14.95
N SER A 230 15.66 -4.50 -14.98
CA SER A 230 16.88 -5.27 -15.15
C SER A 230 18.13 -4.48 -14.73
N GLY A 231 19.28 -5.16 -14.67
CA GLY A 231 20.59 -4.57 -14.40
C GLY A 231 21.07 -4.80 -12.98
N ASN A 232 21.89 -3.87 -12.47
CA ASN A 232 22.48 -3.91 -11.13
C ASN A 232 22.59 -2.51 -10.53
N GLN A 233 23.18 -2.41 -9.34
CA GLN A 233 23.33 -1.12 -8.63
C GLN A 233 24.11 -0.04 -9.40
N ASN A 234 24.96 -0.40 -10.37
CA ASN A 234 25.73 0.54 -11.17
C ASN A 234 25.03 0.95 -12.47
N CYS A 235 24.20 0.09 -13.04
CA CYS A 235 23.48 0.35 -14.28
C CYS A 235 22.19 -0.48 -14.31
N PHE A 236 21.04 0.20 -14.36
CA PHE A 236 19.74 -0.46 -14.31
C PHE A 236 18.72 0.21 -15.22
N GLU A 237 17.64 -0.52 -15.50
CA GLU A 237 16.60 -0.09 -16.43
C GLU A 237 15.26 0.13 -15.74
N LEU A 238 14.55 1.18 -16.15
CA LEU A 238 13.18 1.48 -15.72
C LEU A 238 12.26 1.50 -16.95
N GLY A 239 11.11 0.86 -16.85
CA GLY A 239 10.02 1.01 -17.80
C GLY A 239 8.94 1.93 -17.23
N VAL A 240 8.64 3.04 -17.89
CA VAL A 240 7.68 4.03 -17.39
C VAL A 240 6.63 4.33 -18.46
N ALA A 241 5.38 4.02 -18.13
CA ALA A 241 4.25 4.44 -18.94
C ALA A 241 3.95 5.94 -18.75
N LEU A 242 3.71 6.65 -19.85
CA LEU A 242 3.20 8.00 -19.87
C LEU A 242 1.73 7.97 -19.47
N ASP A 243 1.38 8.90 -18.60
CA ASP A 243 0.01 9.13 -18.16
C ASP A 243 -0.09 10.64 -18.02
N GLU A 244 -0.72 11.31 -18.98
CA GLU A 244 -0.80 12.79 -18.99
C GLU A 244 -2.00 13.30 -18.17
N GLU A 245 -3.10 12.54 -18.16
CA GLU A 245 -4.37 12.96 -17.57
C GLU A 245 -4.50 12.63 -16.08
N ALA A 246 -3.97 11.49 -15.62
CA ALA A 246 -4.10 11.04 -14.23
C ALA A 246 -2.78 11.07 -13.45
N SER A 247 -1.65 11.36 -14.10
CA SER A 247 -0.36 11.41 -13.41
C SER A 247 -0.21 12.65 -12.55
N ARG A 248 0.40 12.45 -11.38
CA ARG A 248 0.85 13.52 -10.49
C ARG A 248 2.16 14.16 -10.98
N GLY A 249 2.35 14.25 -12.30
CA GLY A 249 3.52 14.79 -13.01
C GLY A 249 4.79 13.95 -12.96
N GLY A 250 4.77 12.71 -12.45
CA GLY A 250 5.98 11.90 -12.31
C GLY A 250 6.44 11.25 -13.62
N SER A 251 5.51 10.58 -14.29
CA SER A 251 5.72 9.96 -15.61
C SER A 251 6.00 11.01 -16.68
N VAL A 252 5.18 12.06 -16.75
CA VAL A 252 5.38 13.20 -17.67
C VAL A 252 6.79 13.77 -17.49
N PHE A 253 7.20 14.05 -16.26
CA PHE A 253 8.52 14.60 -16.01
C PHE A 253 9.66 13.67 -16.45
N LEU A 254 9.58 12.35 -16.20
CA LEU A 254 10.54 11.38 -16.75
C LEU A 254 10.52 11.29 -18.28
N HIS A 255 9.35 11.41 -18.91
CA HIS A 255 9.25 11.45 -20.36
C HIS A 255 9.83 12.75 -20.93
N ASP A 256 9.82 13.86 -20.19
CA ASP A 256 10.45 15.11 -20.60
C ASP A 256 11.97 15.16 -20.32
N TYR A 257 12.51 14.23 -19.52
CA TYR A 257 13.93 14.19 -19.21
C TYR A 257 14.80 14.01 -20.46
N LEU A 258 15.82 14.87 -20.55
CA LEU A 258 16.86 14.77 -21.55
C LEU A 258 17.96 13.81 -21.08
N GLN A 259 18.61 13.14 -22.03
CA GLN A 259 19.76 12.28 -21.74
C GLN A 259 20.88 13.11 -21.07
N GLY A 260 21.58 12.50 -20.11
CA GLY A 260 22.71 13.10 -19.40
C GLY A 260 22.38 13.83 -18.10
N VAL A 261 21.09 14.05 -17.76
CA VAL A 261 20.72 14.73 -16.52
C VAL A 261 20.95 13.83 -15.30
N THR A 262 21.46 14.41 -14.22
CA THR A 262 21.64 13.73 -12.94
C THR A 262 20.37 13.70 -12.12
N MET A 263 20.20 12.64 -11.33
CA MET A 263 19.07 12.41 -10.45
C MET A 263 19.50 11.65 -9.20
N SER A 264 18.84 11.92 -8.08
CA SER A 264 19.09 11.19 -6.84
C SER A 264 18.21 9.95 -6.77
N VAL A 265 18.82 8.79 -6.59
CA VAL A 265 18.15 7.49 -6.51
C VAL A 265 18.33 6.92 -5.10
N SER A 266 17.27 6.38 -4.50
CA SER A 266 17.38 5.69 -3.21
C SER A 266 18.08 4.33 -3.35
N LYS A 267 18.42 3.70 -2.23
CA LYS A 267 18.73 2.27 -2.22
C LYS A 267 17.64 1.43 -2.90
N PHE A 268 18.08 0.32 -3.47
CA PHE A 268 17.24 -0.71 -4.06
C PHE A 268 16.44 -1.39 -2.95
N ALA A 269 15.12 -1.48 -3.13
CA ALA A 269 14.24 -2.16 -2.19
C ALA A 269 13.47 -3.25 -2.95
N ALA A 270 13.54 -4.49 -2.50
CA ALA A 270 12.73 -5.59 -3.06
C ALA A 270 11.44 -5.75 -2.25
N MET A 271 10.29 -5.77 -2.92
CA MET A 271 8.99 -5.85 -2.24
C MET A 271 8.53 -7.29 -1.94
N PHE A 272 9.13 -8.29 -2.60
CA PHE A 272 8.93 -9.71 -2.34
C PHE A 272 10.19 -10.49 -2.75
N SER A 273 10.55 -11.53 -2.00
CA SER A 273 11.57 -12.50 -2.39
C SER A 273 10.86 -13.73 -2.95
N LEU A 274 11.32 -14.26 -4.08
CA LEU A 274 10.89 -15.57 -4.54
C LEU A 274 11.48 -16.64 -3.60
N SER A 275 10.65 -17.61 -3.20
CA SER A 275 11.12 -18.75 -2.43
C SER A 275 11.96 -19.64 -3.33
N THR A 276 13.16 -20.02 -2.89
CA THR A 276 13.99 -21.01 -3.59
C THR A 276 13.54 -22.45 -3.31
N GLU A 277 12.55 -22.65 -2.44
CA GLU A 277 12.07 -23.96 -1.99
C GLU A 277 10.81 -24.45 -2.73
N THR A 278 10.41 -23.79 -3.80
CA THR A 278 9.18 -24.12 -4.55
C THR A 278 9.49 -24.41 -6.01
N ASP A 279 8.94 -25.51 -6.53
CA ASP A 279 9.16 -25.91 -7.93
C ASP A 279 8.50 -24.95 -8.95
N ASN A 280 7.48 -24.19 -8.54
CA ASN A 280 6.74 -23.28 -9.42
C ASN A 280 6.30 -22.00 -8.71
N HIS A 281 6.40 -20.88 -9.42
CA HIS A 281 5.84 -19.59 -9.02
C HIS A 281 4.75 -19.15 -10.00
N VAL A 282 3.56 -18.80 -9.51
CA VAL A 282 2.52 -18.14 -10.30
C VAL A 282 2.56 -16.64 -9.99
N LEU A 283 2.87 -15.86 -11.01
CA LEU A 283 3.00 -14.41 -10.94
C LEU A 283 1.93 -13.77 -11.80
N ILE A 284 1.11 -12.88 -11.22
CA ILE A 284 0.04 -12.17 -11.92
C ILE A 284 0.37 -10.68 -11.93
N ALA A 285 0.58 -10.11 -13.11
CA ALA A 285 0.74 -8.68 -13.33
C ALA A 285 -0.22 -8.19 -14.43
N GLY A 286 -0.57 -6.91 -14.37
CA GLY A 286 -1.32 -6.21 -15.41
C GLY A 286 -0.75 -4.81 -15.67
N GLY A 287 -0.80 -4.38 -16.93
CA GLY A 287 -0.24 -3.10 -17.39
C GLY A 287 1.28 -3.00 -17.20
N ILE A 288 1.79 -1.78 -16.95
CA ILE A 288 3.22 -1.54 -16.67
C ILE A 288 3.73 -2.29 -15.43
N GLY A 289 2.82 -2.80 -14.58
CA GLY A 289 3.17 -3.64 -13.42
C GLY A 289 3.94 -4.91 -13.77
N VAL A 290 3.95 -5.34 -15.03
CA VAL A 290 4.82 -6.43 -15.52
C VAL A 290 6.29 -6.12 -15.30
N ALA A 291 6.72 -4.85 -15.36
CA ALA A 291 8.10 -4.41 -15.16
C ALA A 291 8.68 -4.87 -13.81
N ALA A 292 7.85 -4.96 -12.76
CA ALA A 292 8.28 -5.43 -11.45
C ALA A 292 8.54 -6.95 -11.39
N LEU A 293 8.05 -7.70 -12.38
CA LEU A 293 8.05 -9.16 -12.40
C LEU A 293 8.94 -9.76 -13.50
N VAL A 294 9.42 -8.97 -14.48
CA VAL A 294 10.26 -9.50 -15.58
C VAL A 294 11.53 -10.17 -15.05
N GLY A 295 12.15 -9.61 -14.02
CA GLY A 295 13.32 -10.23 -13.39
C GLY A 295 13.04 -11.58 -12.71
N SER A 296 11.78 -11.94 -12.45
CA SER A 296 11.37 -13.24 -11.89
C SER A 296 11.25 -14.36 -12.93
N ALA A 297 11.17 -13.99 -14.21
CA ALA A 297 10.80 -14.90 -15.30
C ALA A 297 12.02 -15.45 -16.08
N LEU A 298 13.23 -15.12 -15.64
CA LEU A 298 14.51 -15.62 -16.13
C LEU A 298 15.18 -16.47 -15.05
#